data_AF-A0A950RPK7-F1
#
_entry.id   AF-A0A950RPK7-F1
#
_cell.length_a   1.000
_cell.length_b   1.000
_cell.length_c   1.000
_cell.angle_alpha   90.00
_cell.angle_beta   90.00
_cell.angle_gamma   90.00
#
_symmetry.space_group_name_H-M   'P 1'
#
loop_
_entity.id
_entity.type
_entity.pdbx_description
1 polymer ?
#
loop_
_entity_poly.entity_id
_entity_poly.type
_entity_poly.pdbx_seq_one_letter_code
_entity_poly.pdbx_strand_id
1 'polypeptide(L)'
;MENSLIPPGWSHNPSEWFARLPVIVLALLGCGIATYLTLYQVDVLHGVWEPFFGDGSLLILKKSAIVRFLHPVPDASLGAGAYLAEVVVELIGGRDRWRTRPWVVVLNGIIALSLALMGILLTICQPVFFHHFCTLCLSSAACSLAILATSFREAWAAVRFLRTR
;
A
#
# COMPACT_ATOMS: atom_id res chain seq x y z
N MET A 1 -8.67 28.60 -20.05
CA MET A 1 -7.33 28.26 -19.53
C MET A 1 -7.34 26.86 -18.90
N GLU A 2 -8.08 25.90 -19.48
CA GLU A 2 -8.24 24.53 -18.95
C GLU A 2 -7.16 23.56 -19.47
N ASN A 3 -6.52 23.90 -20.59
CA ASN A 3 -5.65 23.02 -21.37
C ASN A 3 -4.23 22.81 -20.80
N SER A 4 -3.86 23.42 -19.66
CA SER A 4 -2.49 23.33 -19.13
C SER A 4 -2.29 22.23 -18.08
N LEU A 5 -3.38 21.60 -17.60
CA LEU A 5 -3.36 20.62 -16.52
C LEU A 5 -3.29 19.17 -17.02
N ILE A 6 -3.58 18.93 -18.29
CA ILE A 6 -3.64 17.59 -18.89
C ILE A 6 -2.30 17.29 -19.59
N PRO A 7 -1.59 16.20 -19.21
CA PRO A 7 -0.34 15.83 -19.87
C PRO A 7 -0.59 15.38 -21.32
N PRO A 8 0.36 15.64 -22.24
CA PRO A 8 0.21 15.30 -23.66
C PRO A 8 0.02 13.78 -23.85
N GLY A 9 -1.08 13.40 -24.51
CA GLY A 9 -1.47 12.00 -24.75
C GLY A 9 -2.46 11.41 -23.75
N TRP A 10 -3.01 12.22 -22.83
CA TRP A 10 -4.05 11.80 -21.88
C TRP A 10 -5.34 12.59 -22.11
N SER A 11 -6.49 11.95 -21.92
CA SER A 11 -7.81 12.59 -22.06
C SER A 11 -8.28 13.30 -20.78
N HIS A 12 -7.69 12.99 -19.63
CA HIS A 12 -8.03 13.53 -18.30
C HIS A 12 -6.77 13.80 -17.50
N ASN A 13 -6.81 14.74 -16.55
CA ASN A 13 -5.68 15.00 -15.66
C ASN A 13 -5.54 13.86 -14.64
N PRO A 14 -4.44 13.07 -14.70
CA PRO A 14 -4.28 11.92 -13.83
C PRO A 14 -4.06 12.33 -12.37
N SER A 15 -3.61 13.55 -12.08
CA SER A 15 -3.36 14.08 -10.72
C SER A 15 -4.58 14.81 -10.12
N GLU A 16 -5.78 14.60 -10.66
CA GLU A 16 -7.00 15.12 -10.06
C GLU A 16 -7.30 14.49 -8.71
N TRP A 17 -7.86 15.29 -7.80
CA TRP A 17 -8.25 14.85 -6.46
C TRP A 17 -9.22 13.66 -6.49
N PHE A 18 -10.06 13.54 -7.52
CA PHE A 18 -10.97 12.39 -7.67
C PHE A 18 -10.24 11.08 -7.99
N ALA A 19 -9.08 11.12 -8.64
CA ALA A 19 -8.26 9.94 -8.86
C ALA A 19 -7.46 9.55 -7.60
N ARG A 20 -7.10 10.53 -6.77
CA ARG A 20 -6.27 10.36 -5.55
C ARG A 20 -7.07 9.98 -4.31
N LEU A 21 -8.32 10.44 -4.20
CA LEU A 21 -9.20 10.11 -3.07
C LEU A 21 -9.33 8.60 -2.83
N PRO A 22 -9.57 7.76 -3.86
CA PRO A 22 -9.58 6.31 -3.69
C PRO A 22 -8.27 5.75 -3.14
N VAL A 23 -7.11 6.27 -3.58
CA VAL A 23 -5.79 5.86 -3.10
C VAL A 23 -5.64 6.16 -1.61
N ILE A 24 -5.99 7.38 -1.20
CA ILE A 24 -5.91 7.82 0.21
C ILE A 24 -6.82 6.95 1.08
N VAL A 25 -8.06 6.69 0.64
CA VAL A 25 -9.02 5.86 1.39
C VAL A 25 -8.50 4.43 1.52
N LEU A 26 -8.00 3.84 0.43
CA LEU A 26 -7.42 2.48 0.45
C LEU A 26 -6.18 2.41 1.34
N ALA A 27 -5.31 3.43 1.31
CA ALA A 27 -4.12 3.48 2.13
C ALA A 27 -4.46 3.65 3.62
N LEU A 28 -5.48 4.44 3.97
CA LEU A 28 -5.98 4.54 5.35
C LEU A 28 -6.61 3.22 5.83
N LEU A 29 -7.36 2.53 4.98
CA LEU A 29 -7.91 1.21 5.29
C LEU A 29 -6.79 0.18 5.52
N GLY A 30 -5.82 0.13 4.60
CA GLY A 30 -4.63 -0.72 4.73
C GLY A 30 -3.82 -0.40 5.99
N CYS A 31 -3.65 0.88 6.32
CA CYS A 31 -3.02 1.33 7.56
C CYS A 31 -3.79 0.84 8.78
N GLY A 32 -5.11 1.00 8.82
CA GLY A 32 -5.93 0.56 9.95
C GLY A 32 -5.81 -0.95 10.20
N ILE A 33 -5.86 -1.74 9.12
CA ILE A 33 -5.64 -3.19 9.19
C ILE A 33 -4.23 -3.52 9.71
N ALA A 34 -3.20 -2.88 9.15
CA ALA A 34 -1.81 -3.11 9.54
C ALA A 34 -1.54 -2.71 11.00
N THR A 35 -2.11 -1.60 11.47
CA THR A 35 -2.04 -1.18 12.88
C THR A 35 -2.75 -2.18 13.79
N TYR A 36 -3.93 -2.66 13.41
CA TYR A 36 -4.64 -3.68 14.19
C TYR A 36 -3.83 -4.97 14.32
N LEU A 37 -3.23 -5.45 13.21
CA LEU A 37 -2.34 -6.62 13.24
C LEU A 37 -1.07 -6.36 14.07
N THR A 38 -0.52 -5.14 14.02
CA THR A 38 0.62 -4.74 14.85
C THR A 38 0.28 -4.81 16.33
N LEU A 39 -0.88 -4.29 16.74
CA LEU A 39 -1.34 -4.32 18.14
C LEU A 39 -1.50 -5.76 18.66
N TYR A 40 -1.92 -6.69 17.79
CA TYR A 40 -1.92 -8.10 18.14
C TYR A 40 -0.50 -8.69 18.26
N GLN A 41 0.42 -8.33 17.36
CA GLN A 41 1.80 -8.81 17.41
C GLN A 41 2.60 -8.31 18.62
N VAL A 42 2.27 -7.15 19.16
CA VAL A 42 2.85 -6.63 20.41
C VAL A 42 2.11 -7.09 21.67
N ASP A 43 1.24 -8.10 21.55
CA ASP A 43 0.43 -8.68 22.63
C ASP A 43 -0.48 -7.66 23.36
N VAL A 44 -0.81 -6.51 22.73
CA VAL A 44 -1.79 -5.55 23.27
C VAL A 44 -3.21 -6.09 23.09
N LEU A 45 -3.47 -6.77 21.96
CA LEU A 45 -4.74 -7.44 21.69
C LEU A 45 -4.58 -8.95 21.85
N HIS A 46 -5.54 -9.58 22.54
CA HIS A 46 -5.50 -11.02 22.86
C HIS A 46 -6.20 -11.90 21.80
N GLY A 47 -6.87 -11.29 20.82
CA GLY A 47 -7.57 -12.00 19.76
C GLY A 47 -7.56 -11.21 18.44
N VAL A 48 -7.51 -11.94 17.33
CA VAL A 48 -7.61 -11.42 15.96
C VAL A 48 -9.01 -11.71 15.43
N TRP A 49 -9.59 -10.74 14.74
CA TRP A 49 -10.82 -10.98 14.00
C TRP A 49 -10.56 -11.84 12.76
N GLU A 50 -11.09 -13.07 12.77
CA GLU A 50 -10.99 -14.05 11.69
C GLU A 50 -12.35 -14.67 11.35
N PRO A 51 -13.01 -14.23 10.27
CA PRO A 51 -14.32 -14.77 9.88
C PRO A 51 -14.24 -16.05 9.03
N PHE A 52 -13.15 -16.29 8.30
CA PHE A 52 -13.10 -17.36 7.28
C PHE A 52 -12.14 -18.52 7.59
N PHE A 53 -11.03 -18.28 8.31
CA PHE A 53 -9.92 -19.24 8.42
C PHE A 53 -9.66 -19.79 9.83
N GLY A 54 -10.57 -19.55 10.79
CA GLY A 54 -10.53 -20.15 12.13
C GLY A 54 -9.36 -19.63 12.97
N ASP A 55 -8.57 -20.54 13.57
CA ASP A 55 -7.35 -20.20 14.33
C ASP A 55 -6.09 -20.07 13.44
N GLY A 56 -6.25 -20.19 12.12
CA GLY A 56 -5.15 -20.20 11.16
C GLY A 56 -4.37 -18.89 11.13
N SER A 57 -5.02 -17.74 11.25
CA SER A 57 -4.35 -16.44 11.26
C SER A 57 -3.64 -16.17 12.59
N LEU A 58 -4.13 -16.69 13.72
CA LEU A 58 -3.38 -16.66 14.99
C LEU A 58 -2.03 -17.36 14.84
N LEU A 59 -2.00 -18.51 14.15
CA LEU A 59 -0.79 -19.28 13.91
C LEU A 59 0.16 -18.54 12.96
N ILE A 60 -0.35 -17.91 11.91
CA ILE A 60 0.43 -17.07 11.00
C ILE A 60 1.02 -15.87 11.74
N LEU A 61 0.24 -15.15 12.54
CA LEU A 61 0.73 -13.94 13.22
C LEU A 61 1.76 -14.26 14.32
N LYS A 62 1.59 -15.36 15.06
CA LYS A 62 2.55 -15.76 16.12
C LYS A 62 3.76 -16.54 15.61
N LYS A 63 3.61 -17.34 14.54
CA LYS A 63 4.70 -18.16 13.97
C LYS A 63 5.34 -17.58 12.71
N SER A 64 4.87 -16.45 12.18
CA SER A 64 5.47 -15.81 11.00
C SER A 64 6.97 -15.76 11.17
N ALA A 65 7.69 -16.49 10.32
CA ALA A 65 9.14 -16.61 10.37
C ALA A 65 9.82 -15.24 10.20
N ILE A 66 9.10 -14.26 9.66
CA ILE A 66 9.53 -12.86 9.51
C ILE A 66 9.61 -12.17 10.89
N VAL A 67 8.67 -12.40 11.80
CA VAL A 67 8.74 -11.91 13.20
C VAL A 67 9.96 -12.49 13.93
N ARG A 68 10.34 -13.74 13.60
CA ARG A 68 11.51 -14.40 14.19
C ARG A 68 12.84 -13.97 13.57
N PHE A 69 12.83 -13.44 12.34
CA PHE A 69 14.03 -12.97 11.61
C PHE A 69 14.26 -11.45 11.75
N LEU A 70 13.20 -10.64 11.84
CA LEU A 70 13.21 -9.20 12.13
C LEU A 70 12.98 -8.96 13.64
N HIS A 71 13.97 -9.35 14.45
CA HIS A 71 13.85 -9.40 15.91
C HIS A 71 13.89 -8.02 16.63
N PRO A 72 13.31 -6.95 16.08
CA PRO A 72 12.50 -6.09 16.96
C PRO A 72 11.24 -5.45 16.32
N VAL A 73 10.98 -5.62 15.03
CA VAL A 73 9.95 -4.83 14.32
C VAL A 73 8.89 -5.77 13.75
N PRO A 74 7.63 -5.69 14.23
CA PRO A 74 6.53 -6.46 13.67
C PRO A 74 6.38 -6.13 12.18
N ASP A 75 6.28 -7.14 11.31
CA ASP A 75 6.12 -6.97 9.86
C ASP A 75 4.86 -6.15 9.51
N ALA A 76 3.81 -6.24 10.33
CA ALA A 76 2.62 -5.40 10.21
C ALA A 76 2.91 -3.91 10.48
N SER A 77 3.88 -3.58 11.33
CA SER A 77 4.23 -2.19 11.64
C SER A 77 4.98 -1.51 10.49
N LEU A 78 5.79 -2.27 9.74
CA LEU A 78 6.40 -1.81 8.50
C LEU A 78 5.33 -1.52 7.44
N GLY A 79 4.32 -2.39 7.33
CA GLY A 79 3.15 -2.16 6.48
C GLY A 79 2.38 -0.90 6.86
N ALA A 80 2.11 -0.71 8.16
CA ALA A 80 1.43 0.49 8.66
C ALA A 80 2.22 1.77 8.35
N GLY A 81 3.54 1.75 8.57
CA GLY A 81 4.42 2.87 8.23
C GLY A 81 4.43 3.19 6.73
N ALA A 82 4.47 2.16 5.88
CA ALA A 82 4.43 2.34 4.43
C ALA A 82 3.08 2.91 3.94
N TYR A 83 1.95 2.44 4.50
CA TYR A 83 0.63 3.03 4.19
C TYR A 83 0.51 4.48 4.67
N LEU A 84 1.03 4.82 5.85
CA LEU A 84 1.06 6.20 6.32
C LEU A 84 1.93 7.08 5.42
N ALA A 85 3.09 6.57 4.98
CA ALA A 85 3.93 7.26 4.02
C ALA A 85 3.19 7.50 2.70
N GLU A 86 2.48 6.50 2.18
CA GLU A 86 1.64 6.64 0.99
C GLU A 86 0.58 7.74 1.17
N VAL A 87 -0.14 7.74 2.30
CA VAL A 87 -1.13 8.79 2.62
C VAL A 87 -0.48 10.18 2.65
N VAL A 88 0.67 10.32 3.33
CA VAL A 88 1.37 11.61 3.43
C VAL A 88 1.84 12.08 2.04
N VAL A 89 2.44 11.19 1.26
CA VAL A 89 2.88 11.49 -0.10
C VAL A 89 1.67 11.84 -0.97
N GLU A 90 0.54 11.15 -0.84
CA GLU A 90 -0.72 11.45 -1.52
C GLU A 90 -1.42 12.72 -1.01
N LEU A 91 -1.06 13.29 0.13
CA LEU A 91 -1.57 14.59 0.55
C LEU A 91 -0.68 15.74 0.07
N ILE A 92 0.62 15.50 -0.13
CA ILE A 92 1.59 16.53 -0.48
C ILE A 92 1.48 16.93 -1.96
N GLY A 93 0.71 17.97 -2.26
CA GLY A 93 0.74 18.70 -3.53
C GLY A 93 -0.56 18.67 -4.34
N GLY A 94 -0.67 19.59 -5.31
CA GLY A 94 -1.89 19.84 -6.08
C GLY A 94 -2.00 19.10 -7.42
N ARG A 95 -2.95 19.54 -8.25
CA ARG A 95 -3.27 18.97 -9.58
C ARG A 95 -2.13 19.08 -10.61
N ASP A 96 -1.10 19.87 -10.31
CA ASP A 96 0.10 20.12 -11.13
C ASP A 96 1.36 19.37 -10.64
N ARG A 97 1.22 18.40 -9.71
CA ARG A 97 2.37 17.69 -9.11
C ARG A 97 3.28 17.02 -10.13
N TRP A 98 2.71 16.41 -11.16
CA TRP A 98 3.47 15.75 -12.22
C TRP A 98 4.47 16.70 -12.90
N ARG A 99 4.15 18.00 -12.97
CA ARG A 99 5.00 19.02 -13.61
C ARG A 99 5.88 19.78 -12.61
N THR A 100 5.33 20.07 -11.43
CA THR A 100 6.02 20.88 -10.41
C THR A 100 6.98 20.07 -9.56
N ARG A 101 6.67 18.80 -9.28
CA ARG A 101 7.45 17.89 -8.43
C ARG A 101 7.37 16.43 -8.92
N PRO A 102 7.87 16.13 -10.14
CA PRO A 102 7.81 14.79 -10.73
C PRO A 102 8.45 13.70 -9.86
N TRP A 103 9.51 14.03 -9.11
CA TRP A 103 10.18 13.12 -8.18
C TRP A 103 9.26 12.57 -7.09
N VAL A 104 8.31 13.36 -6.61
CA VAL A 104 7.40 12.91 -5.55
C VAL A 104 6.36 11.93 -6.10
N VAL A 105 5.95 12.11 -7.37
CA VAL A 105 5.06 11.16 -8.06
C VAL A 105 5.78 9.83 -8.32
N VAL A 106 7.05 9.88 -8.70
CA VAL A 106 7.88 8.67 -8.85
C VAL A 106 8.06 7.97 -7.50
N LEU A 107 8.31 8.71 -6.42
CA LEU A 107 8.40 8.13 -5.08
C LEU A 107 7.09 7.44 -4.66
N ASN A 108 5.94 8.05 -4.93
CA ASN A 108 4.62 7.43 -4.67
C ASN A 108 4.49 6.09 -5.43
N GLY A 109 4.84 6.08 -6.71
CA GLY A 109 4.85 4.86 -7.52
C GLY A 109 5.78 3.77 -6.97
N ILE A 110 6.95 4.14 -6.44
CA ILE A 110 7.88 3.19 -5.82
C ILE A 110 7.30 2.61 -4.53
N ILE A 111 6.74 3.45 -3.65
CA ILE A 111 6.14 3.00 -2.38
C ILE A 111 4.96 2.05 -2.67
N ALA A 112 4.04 2.45 -3.56
CA ALA A 112 2.93 1.60 -4.01
C ALA A 112 3.41 0.26 -4.59
N LEU A 113 4.47 0.27 -5.40
CA LEU A 113 5.05 -0.95 -5.96
C LEU A 113 5.64 -1.84 -4.86
N SER A 114 6.41 -1.27 -3.93
CA SER A 114 6.98 -2.01 -2.80
C SER A 114 5.89 -2.62 -1.91
N LEU A 115 4.81 -1.88 -1.62
CA LEU A 115 3.65 -2.37 -0.87
C LEU A 115 2.98 -3.55 -1.56
N ALA A 116 2.78 -3.46 -2.88
CA ALA A 116 2.17 -4.53 -3.66
C ALA A 116 3.07 -5.78 -3.72
N LEU A 117 4.38 -5.61 -3.97
CA LEU A 117 5.33 -6.72 -4.03
C LEU A 117 5.41 -7.45 -2.69
N MET A 118 5.51 -6.71 -1.58
CA MET A 118 5.52 -7.31 -0.25
C MET A 118 4.18 -8.00 0.06
N GLY A 119 3.04 -7.38 -0.28
CA GLY A 119 1.72 -7.99 -0.12
C GLY A 119 1.57 -9.32 -0.87
N ILE A 120 2.05 -9.38 -2.12
CA ILE A 120 2.06 -10.63 -2.90
C ILE A 120 2.96 -11.67 -2.24
N LEU A 121 4.19 -11.30 -1.87
CA LEU A 121 5.15 -12.20 -1.25
C LEU A 121 4.56 -12.83 0.02
N LEU A 122 3.98 -12.02 0.91
CA LEU A 122 3.36 -12.49 2.15
C LEU A 122 2.15 -13.40 1.87
N THR A 123 1.34 -13.08 0.86
CA THR A 123 0.19 -13.91 0.45
C THR A 123 0.65 -15.28 -0.06
N ILE A 124 1.79 -15.37 -0.75
CA ILE A 124 2.37 -16.64 -1.19
C ILE A 124 2.99 -17.41 -0.02
N CYS A 125 3.65 -16.72 0.91
CA CYS A 125 4.27 -17.36 2.07
C CYS A 125 3.25 -18.04 3.00
N GLN A 126 2.02 -17.52 3.10
CA GLN A 126 0.96 -18.07 3.94
C GLN A 126 0.65 -19.56 3.67
N PRO A 127 0.25 -19.98 2.44
CA PRO A 127 -0.03 -21.38 2.15
C PRO A 127 1.24 -22.25 2.10
N VAL A 128 2.40 -21.68 1.73
CA VAL A 128 3.65 -22.43 1.56
C VAL A 128 4.28 -22.81 2.90
N PHE A 129 4.31 -21.90 3.86
CA PHE A 129 4.98 -22.12 5.15
C PHE A 129 4.02 -22.45 6.29
N PHE A 130 2.79 -21.93 6.25
CA PHE A 130 1.84 -22.05 7.36
C PHE A 130 0.63 -22.91 7.03
N HIS A 131 0.40 -23.26 5.76
CA HIS A 131 -0.78 -24.02 5.30
C HIS A 131 -2.12 -23.43 5.75
N HIS A 132 -2.13 -22.13 6.05
CA HIS A 132 -3.29 -21.37 6.50
C HIS A 132 -3.32 -20.03 5.77
N PHE A 133 -4.45 -19.33 5.85
CA PHE A 133 -4.62 -17.98 5.32
C PHE A 133 -5.04 -17.02 6.42
N CYS A 134 -4.73 -15.74 6.22
CA CYS A 134 -5.10 -14.65 7.11
C CYS A 134 -6.02 -13.69 6.35
N THR A 135 -7.31 -13.63 6.73
CA THR A 135 -8.28 -12.78 6.02
C THR A 135 -7.83 -11.33 5.97
N LEU A 136 -7.40 -10.78 7.11
CA LEU A 136 -6.96 -9.38 7.22
C LEU A 136 -5.70 -9.11 6.39
N CYS A 137 -4.79 -10.07 6.30
CA CYS A 137 -3.57 -9.95 5.50
C CYS A 137 -3.90 -9.98 4.01
N LEU A 138 -4.82 -10.84 3.58
CA LEU A 138 -5.33 -10.87 2.20
C LEU A 138 -6.05 -9.55 1.86
N SER A 139 -6.86 -9.03 2.78
CA SER A 139 -7.52 -7.73 2.61
C SER A 139 -6.51 -6.59 2.47
N SER A 140 -5.47 -6.57 3.31
CA SER A 140 -4.38 -5.60 3.18
C SER A 140 -3.63 -5.75 1.85
N ALA A 141 -3.28 -6.96 1.43
CA ALA A 141 -2.63 -7.21 0.14
C ALA A 141 -3.51 -6.74 -1.04
N ALA A 142 -4.83 -6.94 -0.97
CA ALA A 142 -5.78 -6.44 -1.96
C ALA A 142 -5.79 -4.90 -2.00
N CYS A 143 -5.73 -4.23 -0.85
CA CYS A 143 -5.60 -2.76 -0.78
C CYS A 143 -4.30 -2.29 -1.47
N SER A 144 -3.15 -2.89 -1.17
CA SER A 144 -1.87 -2.56 -1.82
C SER A 144 -1.92 -2.71 -3.34
N LEU A 145 -2.54 -3.80 -3.83
CA LEU A 145 -2.68 -4.04 -5.28
C LEU A 145 -3.61 -3.02 -5.94
N ALA A 146 -4.71 -2.67 -5.28
CA ALA A 146 -5.63 -1.65 -5.76
C ALA A 146 -4.93 -0.28 -5.83
N ILE A 147 -4.17 0.09 -4.79
CA ILE A 147 -3.34 1.31 -4.75
C ILE A 147 -2.37 1.32 -5.93
N LEU A 148 -1.62 0.23 -6.16
CA LEU A 148 -0.69 0.15 -7.28
C LEU A 148 -1.41 0.33 -8.62
N ALA A 149 -2.54 -0.33 -8.83
CA ALA A 149 -3.31 -0.25 -10.08
C ALA A 149 -3.78 1.19 -10.36
N THR A 150 -4.22 1.92 -9.34
CA THR A 150 -4.63 3.33 -9.48
C THR A 150 -3.45 4.27 -9.67
N SER A 151 -2.37 4.11 -8.88
CA SER A 151 -1.18 4.98 -8.92
C SER A 151 -0.31 4.76 -10.15
N PHE A 152 -0.40 3.60 -10.81
CA PHE A 152 0.36 3.27 -12.02
C PHE A 152 0.16 4.31 -13.15
N ARG A 153 -1.06 4.84 -13.26
CA ARG A 153 -1.42 5.85 -14.28
C ARG A 153 -0.65 7.17 -14.08
N GLU A 154 -0.59 7.66 -12.84
CA GLU A 154 0.16 8.87 -12.50
C GLU A 154 1.68 8.66 -12.61
N ALA A 155 2.18 7.52 -12.10
CA ALA A 155 3.60 7.19 -12.16
C ALA A 155 4.12 7.10 -13.60
N TRP A 156 3.36 6.46 -14.50
CA TRP A 156 3.74 6.34 -15.91
C TRP A 156 3.77 7.69 -16.64
N ALA A 157 2.82 8.58 -16.33
CA ALA A 157 2.80 9.94 -16.89
C ALA A 157 4.03 10.76 -16.44
N ALA A 158 4.41 10.68 -15.16
CA ALA A 158 5.59 11.37 -14.63
C ALA A 158 6.90 10.83 -15.21
N VAL A 159 7.06 9.51 -15.32
CA VAL A 159 8.24 8.87 -15.92
C VAL A 159 8.39 9.28 -17.39
N ARG A 160 7.29 9.31 -18.16
CA ARG A 160 7.33 9.74 -19.56
C ARG A 160 7.75 11.21 -19.67
N PHE A 161 7.24 12.09 -18.81
CA PHE A 161 7.67 13.50 -18.79
C PHE A 161 9.18 13.65 -18.49
N LEU A 162 9.70 12.90 -17.51
CA LEU A 162 11.13 12.91 -17.18
C LEU A 162 12.02 12.36 -18.31
N ARG A 163 11.53 11.40 -19.09
CA ARG A 163 12.26 10.81 -20.22
C ARG A 163 12.29 11.71 -21.46
N THR A 164 11.37 12.68 -21.56
CA THR A 164 11.25 13.58 -22.72
C THR A 164 11.92 14.94 -22.47
N ARG A 165 12.50 15.15 -21.29
CA ARG A 165 13.43 16.25 -20.97
C ARG A 165 14.86 15.75 -21.08
#